data_AF-A0A432KLD3-F1
#
_entry.id   AF-A0A432KLD3-F1
#
_cell.length_a   1.000
_cell.length_b   1.000
_cell.length_c   1.000
_cell.angle_alpha   90.00
_cell.angle_beta   90.00
_cell.angle_gamma   90.00
#
_symmetry.space_group_name_H-M   'P 1'
#
loop_
_entity.id
_entity.type
_entity.pdbx_description
1 polymer ?
#
loop_
_entity_poly.entity_id
_entity_poly.type
_entity_poly.pdbx_seq_one_letter_code
_entity_poly.pdbx_strand_id
1 'polypeptide(L)'
;MAENQLDIAKQLFENQENIILMYAFNSTGKTRLSVAYKDYSKNKNGGDHAGVYYNAFSEDLFVWENDDENTVLNINYSNLSQFHSFLDVKDIEEKLAIYNPKYKFDFNLDTDPERGIESITFYVDEENKTPIKISRGEERIFVWCFFLALFEVETWVGEQDAHLFIDDPVSSLDEHNIFVTAESIFDLIEASYLKKRIIISTHHIGLFSILFNWLKKGDRSAKYKELTKACILGNKNGNLELKSPSGDVFLYHLHLIQTLAEAQKEQLFKFHIVLLRQVLENIASFLGSARPGFVLSEIGVDDTAKVMDMLNSLSHKNAYQFQINVMSEDEETLFNVVFDKLLAKYNFKF
;
A
#
# COMPACT_ATOMS: atom_id res chain seq x y z
N MET A 1 -25.49 -6.42 -4.89
CA MET A 1 -24.37 -7.04 -4.13
C MET A 1 -23.65 -7.99 -5.05
N ALA A 2 -22.34 -8.21 -4.89
CA ALA A 2 -21.61 -9.07 -5.80
C ALA A 2 -21.84 -10.57 -5.56
N GLU A 3 -22.62 -11.20 -6.43
CA GLU A 3 -22.96 -12.62 -6.36
C GLU A 3 -21.75 -13.53 -6.67
N ASN A 4 -20.71 -12.99 -7.33
CA ASN A 4 -19.56 -13.75 -7.85
C ASN A 4 -18.23 -13.56 -7.10
N GLN A 5 -18.25 -13.07 -5.85
CA GLN A 5 -17.02 -12.84 -5.07
C GLN A 5 -16.14 -14.09 -4.92
N LEU A 6 -16.78 -15.24 -4.70
CA LEU A 6 -16.11 -16.52 -4.60
C LEU A 6 -15.39 -16.91 -5.91
N ASP A 7 -15.96 -16.55 -7.06
CA ASP A 7 -15.37 -16.87 -8.35
C ASP A 7 -14.13 -16.00 -8.61
N ILE A 8 -14.16 -14.73 -8.22
CA ILE A 8 -12.95 -13.89 -8.26
C ILE A 8 -11.88 -14.40 -7.29
N ALA A 9 -12.26 -14.80 -6.07
CA ALA A 9 -11.33 -15.41 -5.12
C ALA A 9 -10.66 -16.68 -5.68
N LYS A 10 -11.43 -17.55 -6.35
CA LYS A 10 -10.90 -18.72 -7.07
C LYS A 10 -9.93 -18.34 -8.18
N GLN A 11 -10.30 -17.36 -9.01
CA GLN A 11 -9.43 -16.87 -10.09
C GLN A 11 -8.09 -16.34 -9.54
N LEU A 12 -8.11 -15.61 -8.42
CA LEU A 12 -6.90 -15.15 -7.74
C LEU A 12 -6.09 -16.33 -7.21
N PHE A 13 -6.76 -17.34 -6.66
CA PHE A 13 -6.10 -18.52 -6.10
C PHE A 13 -5.46 -19.44 -7.16
N GLU A 14 -6.02 -19.49 -8.36
CA GLU A 14 -5.54 -20.33 -9.46
C GLU A 14 -4.53 -19.61 -10.36
N ASN A 15 -4.29 -18.32 -10.08
CA ASN A 15 -3.39 -17.49 -10.87
C ASN A 15 -1.94 -17.98 -10.81
N GLN A 16 -1.21 -17.90 -11.93
CA GLN A 16 0.15 -18.42 -12.02
C GLN A 16 1.20 -17.47 -11.42
N GLU A 17 0.94 -16.16 -11.50
CA GLU A 17 1.82 -15.14 -10.93
C GLU A 17 1.81 -15.17 -9.40
N ASN A 18 3.00 -15.09 -8.81
CA ASN A 18 3.17 -15.07 -7.36
C ASN A 18 2.78 -13.72 -6.76
N ILE A 19 2.85 -12.63 -7.52
CA ILE A 19 2.52 -11.29 -7.04
C ILE A 19 1.27 -10.82 -7.78
N ILE A 20 0.22 -10.46 -7.04
CA ILE A 20 -1.00 -9.87 -7.60
C ILE A 20 -1.17 -8.48 -7.00
N LEU A 21 -1.04 -7.45 -7.84
CA LEU A 21 -1.28 -6.06 -7.46
C LEU A 21 -2.62 -5.60 -8.05
N MET A 22 -3.55 -5.20 -7.19
CA MET A 22 -4.92 -4.90 -7.56
C MET A 22 -5.33 -3.50 -7.12
N TYR A 23 -5.70 -2.66 -8.09
CA TYR A 23 -6.36 -1.40 -7.80
C TYR A 23 -7.88 -1.61 -7.77
N ALA A 24 -8.59 -1.04 -6.80
CA ALA A 24 -10.05 -0.96 -6.86
C ALA A 24 -10.56 0.35 -6.27
N PHE A 25 -11.54 0.96 -6.94
CA PHE A 25 -12.22 2.14 -6.42
C PHE A 25 -12.88 1.85 -5.06
N ASN A 26 -13.13 2.91 -4.30
CA ASN A 26 -13.89 2.84 -3.05
C ASN A 26 -15.22 2.10 -3.26
N SER A 27 -15.63 1.35 -2.24
CA SER A 27 -16.88 0.58 -2.24
C SER A 27 -16.98 -0.55 -3.29
N THR A 28 -15.88 -0.94 -3.94
CA THR A 28 -15.86 -2.09 -4.86
C THR A 28 -15.98 -3.44 -4.12
N GLY A 29 -15.64 -3.50 -2.83
CA GLY A 29 -15.75 -4.70 -1.99
C GLY A 29 -14.44 -5.49 -1.80
N LYS A 30 -13.28 -4.80 -1.80
CA LYS A 30 -11.95 -5.40 -1.63
C LYS A 30 -11.82 -6.21 -0.34
N THR A 31 -12.27 -5.67 0.79
CA THR A 31 -12.24 -6.37 2.08
C THR A 31 -13.09 -7.65 2.08
N ARG A 32 -14.25 -7.63 1.40
CA ARG A 32 -15.06 -8.85 1.22
C ARG A 32 -14.35 -9.87 0.33
N LEU A 33 -13.63 -9.43 -0.70
CA LEU A 33 -12.83 -10.31 -1.54
C LEU A 33 -11.64 -10.92 -0.77
N SER A 34 -10.99 -10.15 0.11
CA SER A 34 -9.97 -10.66 1.04
C SER A 34 -10.53 -11.77 1.94
N VAL A 35 -11.72 -11.56 2.51
CA VAL A 35 -12.42 -12.59 3.31
C VAL A 35 -12.82 -13.80 2.46
N ALA A 36 -13.36 -13.60 1.25
CA ALA A 36 -13.73 -14.70 0.36
C ALA A 36 -12.49 -15.54 -0.05
N TYR A 37 -11.35 -14.89 -0.28
CA TYR A 37 -10.09 -15.57 -0.54
C TYR A 37 -9.60 -16.35 0.68
N LYS A 38 -9.76 -15.80 1.89
CA LYS A 38 -9.53 -16.50 3.17
C LYS A 38 -10.36 -17.75 3.33
N ASP A 39 -11.66 -17.64 3.15
CA ASP A 39 -12.53 -18.79 3.36
C ASP A 39 -12.28 -19.86 2.28
N TYR A 40 -11.99 -19.45 1.03
CA TYR A 40 -11.63 -20.37 -0.04
C TYR A 40 -10.32 -21.12 0.24
N SER A 41 -9.26 -20.41 0.62
CA SER A 41 -7.95 -21.03 0.90
C SER A 41 -8.01 -21.94 2.13
N LYS A 42 -8.73 -21.54 3.18
CA LYS A 42 -8.99 -22.34 4.38
C LYS A 42 -9.69 -23.66 4.05
N ASN A 43 -10.74 -23.61 3.22
CA ASN A 43 -11.44 -24.81 2.77
C ASN A 43 -10.55 -25.76 1.95
N LYS A 44 -9.58 -25.22 1.19
CA LYS A 44 -8.58 -26.03 0.46
C LYS A 44 -7.52 -26.65 1.38
N ASN A 45 -7.31 -26.07 2.55
CA ASN A 45 -6.33 -26.49 3.54
C ASN A 45 -6.97 -27.24 4.72
N GLY A 46 -7.94 -28.13 4.44
CA GLY A 46 -8.53 -28.99 5.47
C GLY A 46 -9.34 -28.29 6.56
N GLY A 47 -9.64 -26.99 6.41
CA GLY A 47 -10.29 -26.18 7.43
C GLY A 47 -9.34 -25.32 8.26
N ASP A 48 -8.02 -25.38 8.01
CA ASP A 48 -7.01 -24.57 8.69
C ASP A 48 -6.61 -23.35 7.87
N HIS A 49 -6.18 -22.28 8.55
CA HIS A 49 -5.72 -21.07 7.87
C HIS A 49 -4.47 -21.39 7.02
N ALA A 50 -4.53 -21.08 5.72
CA ALA A 50 -3.45 -21.38 4.79
C ALA A 50 -2.47 -20.21 4.61
N GLY A 51 -2.87 -18.99 4.97
CA GLY A 51 -2.07 -17.79 4.77
C GLY A 51 -2.48 -16.66 5.71
N VAL A 52 -1.75 -15.55 5.62
CA VAL A 52 -1.88 -14.41 6.53
C VAL A 52 -2.54 -13.21 5.83
N TYR A 53 -3.23 -12.38 6.62
CA TYR A 53 -4.08 -11.29 6.13
C TYR A 53 -3.85 -9.99 6.91
N TYR A 54 -3.69 -8.89 6.18
CA TYR A 54 -3.91 -7.53 6.66
C TYR A 54 -5.15 -6.96 5.98
N ASN A 55 -6.15 -6.56 6.75
CA ASN A 55 -7.32 -5.83 6.26
C ASN A 55 -7.99 -5.06 7.41
N ALA A 56 -9.11 -4.38 7.15
CA ALA A 56 -9.82 -3.62 8.17
C ALA A 56 -10.16 -4.42 9.46
N PHE A 57 -10.44 -5.73 9.35
CA PHE A 57 -10.70 -6.56 10.54
C PHE A 57 -9.42 -6.81 11.36
N SER A 58 -8.25 -6.78 10.73
CA SER A 58 -6.96 -6.84 11.41
C SER A 58 -6.72 -5.56 12.22
N GLU A 59 -7.10 -4.39 11.68
CA GLU A 59 -7.03 -3.11 12.40
C GLU A 59 -8.01 -3.07 13.59
N ASP A 60 -9.21 -3.61 13.41
CA ASP A 60 -10.24 -3.70 14.48
C ASP A 60 -9.83 -4.58 15.68
N LEU A 61 -8.71 -5.32 15.59
CA LEU A 61 -8.14 -5.99 16.75
C LEU A 61 -7.59 -5.00 17.79
N PHE A 62 -7.21 -3.79 17.37
CA PHE A 62 -6.60 -2.79 18.23
C PHE A 62 -7.66 -1.80 18.71
N VAL A 63 -7.91 -1.75 20.01
CA VAL A 63 -8.99 -0.93 20.60
C VAL A 63 -8.45 -0.11 21.76
N TRP A 64 -8.58 1.22 21.65
CA TRP A 64 -8.21 2.11 22.74
C TRP A 64 -9.14 1.96 23.95
N GLU A 65 -8.54 1.74 25.11
CA GLU A 65 -9.16 1.96 26.41
C GLU A 65 -8.59 3.27 26.97
N ASN A 66 -9.48 4.23 27.23
CA ASN A 66 -9.10 5.56 27.74
C ASN A 66 -9.81 5.76 29.08
N ASP A 67 -9.19 5.29 30.15
CA ASP A 67 -9.55 5.67 31.50
C ASP A 67 -8.52 6.70 32.04
N ASP A 68 -8.93 7.53 33.00
CA ASP A 68 -8.12 8.65 33.52
C ASP A 68 -6.77 8.18 34.10
N GLU A 69 -6.66 6.90 34.50
CA GLU A 69 -5.44 6.28 35.03
C GLU A 69 -4.82 5.22 34.09
N ASN A 70 -5.53 4.75 33.06
CA ASN A 70 -5.11 3.66 32.17
C ASN A 70 -5.43 4.01 30.71
N THR A 71 -4.49 4.68 30.03
CA THR A 71 -4.55 4.90 28.58
C THR A 71 -3.71 3.84 27.88
N VAL A 72 -4.37 2.83 27.31
CA VAL A 72 -3.71 1.70 26.63
C VAL A 72 -4.43 1.34 25.33
N LEU A 73 -3.68 0.72 24.42
CA LEU A 73 -4.23 0.13 23.21
C LEU A 73 -4.35 -1.39 23.41
N ASN A 74 -5.57 -1.86 23.67
CA ASN A 74 -5.85 -3.29 23.83
C ASN A 74 -5.77 -4.02 22.50
N ILE A 75 -5.33 -5.28 22.54
CA ILE A 75 -5.31 -6.18 21.39
C ILE A 75 -6.31 -7.30 21.65
N ASN A 76 -7.40 -7.32 20.88
CA ASN A 76 -8.38 -8.38 20.93
C ASN A 76 -7.76 -9.70 20.45
N TYR A 77 -8.08 -10.78 21.16
CA TYR A 77 -7.59 -12.11 20.83
C TYR A 77 -7.98 -12.53 19.41
N SER A 78 -7.03 -13.14 18.71
CA SER A 78 -7.24 -13.77 17.41
C SER A 78 -6.36 -15.01 17.25
N ASN A 79 -6.56 -15.78 16.18
CA ASN A 79 -5.67 -16.91 15.87
C ASN A 79 -4.20 -16.48 15.65
N LEU A 80 -3.93 -15.19 15.45
CA LEU A 80 -2.57 -14.66 15.32
C LEU A 80 -1.91 -14.40 16.67
N SER A 81 -2.70 -14.32 17.75
CA SER A 81 -2.21 -14.06 19.11
C SER A 81 -1.20 -15.10 19.58
N GLN A 82 -1.30 -16.35 19.10
CA GLN A 82 -0.33 -17.41 19.39
C GLN A 82 1.10 -17.07 18.95
N PHE A 83 1.25 -16.21 17.93
CA PHE A 83 2.54 -15.79 17.40
C PHE A 83 3.13 -14.58 18.15
N HIS A 84 2.36 -13.92 19.03
CA HIS A 84 2.83 -12.77 19.79
C HIS A 84 4.00 -13.14 20.73
N SER A 85 4.10 -14.40 21.14
CA SER A 85 5.20 -14.91 21.97
C SER A 85 6.58 -14.83 21.29
N PHE A 86 6.60 -14.70 19.97
CA PHE A 86 7.82 -14.55 19.17
C PHE A 86 8.12 -13.09 18.81
N LEU A 87 7.28 -12.14 19.24
CA LEU A 87 7.48 -10.70 19.02
C LEU A 87 8.14 -10.05 20.24
N ASP A 88 9.17 -9.27 19.99
CA ASP A 88 9.77 -8.32 20.92
C ASP A 88 9.44 -6.88 20.48
N VAL A 89 9.48 -5.94 21.42
CA VAL A 89 9.34 -4.50 21.18
C VAL A 89 10.29 -4.05 20.07
N LYS A 90 11.52 -4.60 20.05
CA LYS A 90 12.54 -4.29 19.04
C LYS A 90 12.11 -4.61 17.61
N ASP A 91 11.38 -5.71 17.41
CA ASP A 91 10.94 -6.11 16.07
C ASP A 91 10.02 -5.05 15.47
N ILE A 92 9.15 -4.47 16.30
CA ILE A 92 8.26 -3.37 15.89
C ILE A 92 9.02 -2.04 15.80
N GLU A 93 9.94 -1.75 16.72
CA GLU A 93 10.78 -0.54 16.66
C GLU A 93 11.59 -0.47 15.37
N GLU A 94 12.14 -1.59 14.90
CA GLU A 94 12.88 -1.68 13.63
C GLU A 94 12.00 -1.29 12.44
N LYS A 95 10.73 -1.75 12.40
CA LYS A 95 9.77 -1.36 11.34
C LYS A 95 9.32 0.09 11.48
N LEU A 96 9.17 0.59 12.71
CA LEU A 96 8.76 1.97 12.98
C LEU A 96 9.86 3.00 12.70
N ALA A 97 11.14 2.62 12.76
CA ALA A 97 12.28 3.54 12.65
C ALA A 97 12.21 4.45 11.41
N ILE A 98 11.73 3.93 10.28
CA ILE A 98 11.58 4.68 9.01
C ILE A 98 10.48 5.75 9.05
N TYR A 99 9.51 5.61 9.96
CA TYR A 99 8.45 6.59 10.22
C TYR A 99 8.85 7.65 11.27
N ASN A 100 10.00 7.49 11.92
CA ASN A 100 10.55 8.43 12.92
C ASN A 100 9.55 8.82 14.03
N PRO A 101 8.96 7.85 14.74
CA PRO A 101 7.96 8.11 15.78
C PRO A 101 8.54 8.99 16.89
N LYS A 102 7.67 9.77 17.55
CA LYS A 102 8.02 10.61 18.72
C LYS A 102 7.62 9.98 20.05
N TYR A 103 7.23 8.71 20.01
CA TYR A 103 6.85 7.90 21.15
C TYR A 103 7.68 6.63 21.20
N LYS A 104 7.65 5.99 22.36
CA LYS A 104 8.08 4.61 22.63
C LYS A 104 6.88 3.83 23.17
N PHE A 105 7.03 2.51 23.28
CA PHE A 105 5.96 1.65 23.76
C PHE A 105 6.51 0.41 24.47
N ASP A 106 5.70 -0.13 25.38
CA ASP A 106 5.93 -1.44 26.00
C ASP A 106 4.73 -2.36 25.72
N PHE A 107 5.00 -3.66 25.64
CA PHE A 107 3.95 -4.68 25.63
C PHE A 107 3.52 -5.04 27.05
N ASN A 108 2.20 -5.10 27.26
CA ASN A 108 1.59 -5.71 28.42
C ASN A 108 1.16 -7.12 28.01
N LEU A 109 1.82 -8.15 28.55
CA LEU A 109 1.54 -9.54 28.20
C LEU A 109 0.35 -10.08 29.01
N ASP A 110 -0.50 -10.87 28.36
CA ASP A 110 -1.57 -11.61 29.03
C ASP A 110 -0.95 -12.63 30.01
N THR A 111 -1.67 -12.89 31.09
CA THR A 111 -1.32 -13.97 32.03
C THR A 111 -1.32 -15.35 31.40
N ASP A 112 -2.13 -15.55 30.35
CA ASP A 112 -2.14 -16.75 29.51
C ASP A 112 -1.21 -16.57 28.30
N PRO A 113 -0.07 -17.29 28.23
CA PRO A 113 0.87 -17.16 27.12
C PRO A 113 0.27 -17.44 25.74
N GLU A 114 -0.81 -18.23 25.64
CA GLU A 114 -1.50 -18.51 24.39
C GLU A 114 -2.28 -17.29 23.86
N ARG A 115 -2.59 -16.34 24.74
CA ARG A 115 -3.28 -15.09 24.40
C ARG A 115 -2.32 -13.96 24.02
N GLY A 116 -1.03 -14.11 24.34
CA GLY A 116 0.03 -13.24 23.84
C GLY A 116 0.03 -11.84 24.47
N ILE A 117 0.26 -10.81 23.64
CA ILE A 117 0.19 -9.41 24.08
C ILE A 117 -1.28 -9.01 24.30
N GLU A 118 -1.62 -8.56 25.51
CA GLU A 118 -2.96 -8.09 25.91
C GLU A 118 -3.17 -6.64 25.50
N SER A 119 -2.18 -5.78 25.76
CA SER A 119 -2.28 -4.36 25.43
C SER A 119 -0.91 -3.71 25.25
N ILE A 120 -0.91 -2.47 24.78
CA ILE A 120 0.28 -1.68 24.49
C ILE A 120 0.16 -0.33 25.19
N THR A 121 1.22 0.03 25.92
CA THR A 121 1.33 1.32 26.59
C THR A 121 2.32 2.20 25.83
N PHE A 122 1.89 3.39 25.42
CA PHE A 122 2.75 4.36 24.74
C PHE A 122 3.23 5.44 25.71
N TYR A 123 4.44 5.96 25.50
CA TYR A 123 5.02 7.05 26.31
C TYR A 123 6.08 7.83 25.52
N VAL A 124 6.43 9.05 25.97
CA VAL A 124 7.54 9.84 25.39
C VAL A 124 8.81 9.73 26.22
N ASP A 125 8.66 9.77 27.54
CA ASP A 125 9.75 9.81 28.50
C ASP A 125 9.99 8.40 29.09
N GLU A 126 11.19 7.84 28.87
CA GLU A 126 11.57 6.53 29.39
C GLU A 126 11.73 6.48 30.91
N GLU A 127 11.97 7.62 31.57
CA GLU A 127 12.17 7.66 33.02
C GLU A 127 10.84 7.58 33.77
N ASN A 128 9.83 8.33 33.31
CA ASN A 128 8.52 8.41 33.96
C ASN A 128 7.48 7.45 33.37
N LYS A 129 7.67 7.01 32.11
CA LYS A 129 6.76 6.12 31.35
C LYS A 129 5.27 6.47 31.46
N THR A 130 4.96 7.76 31.55
CA THR A 130 3.57 8.23 31.66
C THR A 130 2.79 7.83 30.41
N PRO A 131 1.68 7.07 30.54
CA PRO A 131 0.89 6.63 29.41
C PRO A 131 0.33 7.79 28.60
N ILE A 132 0.43 7.70 27.27
CA ILE A 132 -0.13 8.68 26.34
C ILE A 132 -1.03 8.00 25.30
N LYS A 133 -1.94 8.80 24.74
CA LYS A 133 -2.64 8.44 23.50
C LYS A 133 -1.90 9.02 22.30
N ILE A 134 -1.49 8.16 21.37
CA ILE A 134 -0.92 8.58 20.08
C ILE A 134 -2.01 9.00 19.09
N SER A 135 -1.64 9.74 18.04
CA SER A 135 -2.60 10.18 17.03
C SER A 135 -3.17 9.00 16.23
N ARG A 136 -4.32 9.19 15.56
CA ARG A 136 -4.91 8.15 14.69
C ARG A 136 -4.00 7.73 13.54
N GLY A 137 -3.19 8.65 13.01
CA GLY A 137 -2.20 8.34 11.98
C GLY A 137 -1.06 7.48 12.53
N GLU A 138 -0.54 7.83 13.71
CA GLU A 138 0.49 7.06 14.40
C GLU A 138 -0.01 5.67 14.82
N GLU A 139 -1.25 5.55 15.28
CA GLU A 139 -1.92 4.28 15.61
C GLU A 139 -1.96 3.36 14.37
N ARG A 140 -2.36 3.88 13.21
CA ARG A 140 -2.38 3.10 11.96
C ARG A 140 -1.00 2.62 11.54
N ILE A 141 -0.01 3.51 11.59
CA ILE A 141 1.38 3.16 11.27
C ILE A 141 1.90 2.11 12.26
N PHE A 142 1.56 2.24 13.54
CA PHE A 142 1.91 1.27 14.57
C PHE A 142 1.32 -0.10 14.26
N VAL A 143 0.01 -0.18 14.00
CA VAL A 143 -0.68 -1.43 13.67
C VAL A 143 -0.08 -2.06 12.41
N TRP A 144 0.20 -1.26 11.37
CA TRP A 144 0.89 -1.73 10.18
C TRP A 144 2.26 -2.34 10.50
N CYS A 145 3.08 -1.65 11.29
CA CYS A 145 4.41 -2.14 11.71
C CYS A 145 4.33 -3.40 12.59
N PHE A 146 3.32 -3.49 13.45
CA PHE A 146 3.03 -4.70 14.23
C PHE A 146 2.77 -5.89 13.30
N PHE A 147 1.93 -5.71 12.29
CA PHE A 147 1.64 -6.77 11.32
C PHE A 147 2.83 -7.11 10.43
N LEU A 148 3.67 -6.14 10.05
CA LEU A 148 4.92 -6.41 9.34
C LEU A 148 5.84 -7.33 10.13
N ALA A 149 6.07 -7.05 11.41
CA ALA A 149 6.86 -7.90 12.28
C ALA A 149 6.23 -9.30 12.42
N LEU A 150 4.91 -9.35 12.58
CA LEU A 150 4.16 -10.61 12.66
C LEU A 150 4.29 -11.46 11.39
N PHE A 151 4.32 -10.84 10.20
CA PHE A 151 4.52 -11.57 8.93
C PHE A 151 5.91 -12.17 8.82
N GLU A 152 6.93 -11.51 9.37
CA GLU A 152 8.29 -12.05 9.42
C GLU A 152 8.40 -13.23 10.37
N VAL A 153 7.80 -13.12 11.56
CA VAL A 153 7.68 -14.23 12.52
C VAL A 153 7.00 -15.44 11.88
N GLU A 154 5.83 -15.25 11.27
CA GLU A 154 5.10 -16.35 10.66
C GLU A 154 5.91 -17.02 9.55
N THR A 155 6.56 -16.22 8.70
CA THR A 155 7.45 -16.73 7.64
C THR A 155 8.61 -17.55 8.19
N TRP A 156 9.06 -17.28 9.42
CA TRP A 156 10.09 -18.07 10.10
C TRP A 156 9.53 -19.35 10.72
N VAL A 157 8.35 -19.30 11.35
CA VAL A 157 7.68 -20.45 11.97
C VAL A 157 7.19 -21.45 10.91
N GLY A 158 6.85 -20.99 9.70
CA GLY A 158 6.42 -21.83 8.58
C GLY A 158 4.97 -22.33 8.68
N GLU A 159 4.18 -21.78 9.60
CA GLU A 159 2.75 -22.05 9.74
C GLU A 159 1.95 -21.02 8.92
N GLN A 160 1.07 -21.44 8.02
CA GLN A 160 0.30 -20.54 7.12
C GLN A 160 1.15 -19.91 6.00
N ASP A 161 2.04 -20.69 5.37
CA ASP A 161 3.01 -20.23 4.36
C ASP A 161 2.45 -20.09 2.93
N ALA A 162 1.15 -20.32 2.67
CA ALA A 162 0.67 -20.39 1.28
C ALA A 162 0.59 -19.02 0.60
N HIS A 163 0.14 -17.99 1.34
CA HIS A 163 -0.02 -16.65 0.78
C HIS A 163 -0.08 -15.56 1.85
N LEU A 164 0.15 -14.33 1.40
CA LEU A 164 -0.09 -13.09 2.14
C LEU A 164 -1.11 -12.26 1.36
N PHE A 165 -2.14 -11.75 2.05
CA PHE A 165 -3.13 -10.86 1.48
C PHE A 165 -3.17 -9.54 2.25
N ILE A 166 -2.76 -8.44 1.59
CA ILE A 166 -2.79 -7.08 2.15
C ILE A 166 -3.90 -6.28 1.45
N ASP A 167 -4.91 -5.86 2.20
CA ASP A 167 -6.01 -5.00 1.73
C ASP A 167 -5.93 -3.61 2.36
N ASP A 168 -5.81 -2.59 1.52
CA ASP A 168 -5.79 -1.17 1.89
C ASP A 168 -4.83 -0.82 3.05
N PRO A 169 -3.51 -1.06 2.90
CA PRO A 169 -2.53 -0.80 3.97
C PRO A 169 -2.23 0.69 4.19
N VAL A 170 -2.80 1.57 3.36
CA VAL A 170 -2.66 3.02 3.45
C VAL A 170 -4.04 3.63 3.48
N SER A 171 -4.21 4.60 4.37
CA SER A 171 -5.41 5.41 4.50
C SER A 171 -5.14 6.87 4.12
N SER A 172 -6.20 7.68 4.08
CA SER A 172 -6.05 9.13 3.88
C SER A 172 -5.30 9.84 5.02
N LEU A 173 -5.19 9.24 6.21
CA LEU A 173 -4.53 9.84 7.38
C LEU A 173 -3.00 9.73 7.32
N ASP A 174 -2.47 8.85 6.49
CA ASP A 174 -1.04 8.50 6.40
C ASP A 174 -0.48 8.61 4.97
N GLU A 175 -1.20 9.30 4.06
CA GLU A 175 -0.77 9.54 2.67
C GLU A 175 0.60 10.21 2.56
N HIS A 176 0.97 11.03 3.55
CA HIS A 176 2.30 11.63 3.62
C HIS A 176 3.43 10.60 3.84
N ASN A 177 3.13 9.38 4.29
CA ASN A 177 4.09 8.27 4.45
C ASN A 177 3.97 7.21 3.35
N ILE A 178 3.24 7.49 2.27
CA ILE A 178 2.93 6.50 1.23
C ILE A 178 4.16 5.79 0.65
N PHE A 179 5.28 6.50 0.46
CA PHE A 179 6.51 5.88 -0.01
C PHE A 179 7.11 4.92 1.03
N VAL A 180 7.07 5.31 2.29
CA VAL A 180 7.54 4.49 3.42
C VAL A 180 6.73 3.20 3.48
N THR A 181 5.40 3.31 3.42
CA THR A 181 4.53 2.14 3.37
C THR A 181 4.76 1.30 2.12
N ALA A 182 4.92 1.93 0.94
CA ALA A 182 5.24 1.21 -0.29
C ALA A 182 6.56 0.43 -0.19
N GLU A 183 7.63 1.02 0.38
CA GLU A 183 8.92 0.33 0.57
C GLU A 183 8.78 -0.83 1.55
N SER A 184 8.06 -0.65 2.66
CA SER A 184 7.83 -1.74 3.61
C SER A 184 7.07 -2.93 3.00
N ILE A 185 6.11 -2.66 2.11
CA ILE A 185 5.41 -3.70 1.33
C ILE A 185 6.36 -4.33 0.32
N PHE A 186 7.22 -3.53 -0.32
CA PHE A 186 8.19 -4.02 -1.30
C PHE A 186 9.24 -4.92 -0.67
N ASP A 187 9.77 -4.57 0.50
CA ASP A 187 10.72 -5.40 1.26
C ASP A 187 10.08 -6.75 1.61
N LEU A 188 8.82 -6.74 2.03
CA LEU A 188 8.04 -7.94 2.29
C LEU A 188 7.85 -8.79 1.03
N ILE A 189 7.62 -8.15 -0.13
CA ILE A 189 7.59 -8.84 -1.42
C ILE A 189 8.95 -9.48 -1.70
N GLU A 190 10.06 -8.74 -1.60
CA GLU A 190 11.40 -9.27 -1.88
C GLU A 190 11.75 -10.47 -1.00
N ALA A 191 11.32 -10.47 0.26
CA ALA A 191 11.55 -11.56 1.20
C ALA A 191 10.75 -12.83 0.88
N SER A 192 9.59 -12.71 0.23
CA SER A 192 8.59 -13.80 0.18
C SER A 192 8.11 -14.21 -1.23
N TYR A 193 8.38 -13.44 -2.29
CA TYR A 193 7.77 -13.63 -3.61
C TYR A 193 8.05 -14.98 -4.31
N LEU A 194 9.09 -15.72 -3.90
CA LEU A 194 9.38 -17.07 -4.40
C LEU A 194 8.78 -18.19 -3.55
N LYS A 195 8.38 -17.88 -2.31
CA LYS A 195 7.87 -18.84 -1.33
C LYS A 195 6.35 -18.79 -1.23
N LYS A 196 5.80 -17.57 -1.20
CA LYS A 196 4.38 -17.28 -0.96
C LYS A 196 3.77 -16.57 -2.14
N ARG A 197 2.46 -16.74 -2.34
CA ARG A 197 1.69 -15.80 -3.17
C ARG A 197 1.42 -14.52 -2.38
N ILE A 198 1.67 -13.37 -2.96
CA ILE A 198 1.40 -12.06 -2.36
C ILE A 198 0.29 -11.38 -3.14
N ILE A 199 -0.79 -11.01 -2.46
CA ILE A 199 -1.93 -10.30 -3.04
C ILE A 199 -2.05 -8.97 -2.32
N ILE A 200 -1.95 -7.88 -3.07
CA ILE A 200 -2.09 -6.52 -2.55
C ILE A 200 -3.27 -5.87 -3.25
N SER A 201 -4.27 -5.44 -2.48
CA SER A 201 -5.39 -4.66 -2.97
C SER A 201 -5.37 -3.27 -2.36
N THR A 202 -5.57 -2.23 -3.18
CA THR A 202 -5.65 -0.86 -2.68
C THR A 202 -6.61 0.02 -3.47
N HIS A 203 -7.26 0.97 -2.81
CA HIS A 203 -7.92 2.11 -3.45
C HIS A 203 -7.01 3.33 -3.61
N HIS A 204 -5.87 3.35 -2.94
CA HIS A 204 -4.97 4.49 -2.96
C HIS A 204 -4.17 4.48 -4.26
N ILE A 205 -4.45 5.44 -5.13
CA ILE A 205 -3.85 5.47 -6.47
C ILE A 205 -2.33 5.71 -6.45
N GLY A 206 -1.85 6.53 -5.52
CA GLY A 206 -0.42 6.69 -5.22
C GLY A 206 0.27 5.36 -4.93
N LEU A 207 -0.25 4.58 -3.98
CA LEU A 207 0.36 3.32 -3.54
C LEU A 207 0.39 2.32 -4.70
N PHE A 208 -0.74 2.15 -5.39
CA PHE A 208 -0.80 1.28 -6.56
C PHE A 208 0.20 1.71 -7.63
N SER A 209 0.31 3.01 -7.92
CA SER A 209 1.21 3.52 -8.96
C SER A 209 2.68 3.33 -8.61
N ILE A 210 3.06 3.54 -7.35
CA ILE A 210 4.44 3.32 -6.87
C ILE A 210 4.79 1.83 -6.99
N LEU A 211 3.98 0.94 -6.42
CA LEU A 211 4.21 -0.50 -6.45
C LEU A 211 4.17 -1.05 -7.89
N PHE A 212 3.21 -0.58 -8.70
CA PHE A 212 3.11 -0.98 -10.10
C PHE A 212 4.37 -0.59 -10.87
N ASN A 213 4.89 0.62 -10.64
CA ASN A 213 6.16 1.03 -11.23
C ASN A 213 7.28 0.11 -10.77
N TRP A 214 7.50 -0.08 -9.47
CA TRP A 214 8.60 -0.92 -8.99
C TRP A 214 8.53 -2.38 -9.45
N LEU A 215 7.32 -2.95 -9.59
CA LEU A 215 7.12 -4.35 -9.95
C LEU A 215 7.05 -4.61 -11.46
N LYS A 216 6.54 -3.67 -12.26
CA LYS A 216 6.30 -3.88 -13.71
C LYS A 216 7.14 -3.00 -14.63
N LYS A 217 7.74 -1.92 -14.12
CA LYS A 217 8.44 -0.90 -14.92
C LYS A 217 9.79 -0.47 -14.31
N GLY A 218 10.64 0.16 -15.11
CA GLY A 218 11.94 0.66 -14.66
C GLY A 218 12.92 -0.42 -14.21
N ASP A 219 14.07 0.00 -13.69
CA ASP A 219 15.24 -0.87 -13.47
C ASP A 219 15.03 -1.94 -12.40
N ARG A 220 14.22 -1.64 -11.37
CA ARG A 220 13.89 -2.58 -10.29
C ARG A 220 12.99 -3.75 -10.73
N SER A 221 12.23 -3.57 -11.81
CA SER A 221 11.18 -4.53 -12.21
C SER A 221 11.67 -5.82 -12.86
N ALA A 222 12.93 -5.89 -13.30
CA ALA A 222 13.43 -7.00 -14.11
C ALA A 222 13.20 -8.39 -13.48
N LYS A 223 13.27 -8.48 -12.15
CA LYS A 223 13.04 -9.72 -11.39
C LYS A 223 11.55 -10.05 -11.18
N TYR A 224 10.70 -9.03 -11.09
CA TYR A 224 9.31 -9.16 -10.63
C TYR A 224 8.29 -9.13 -11.77
N LYS A 225 8.66 -8.55 -12.92
CA LYS A 225 7.72 -8.21 -14.00
C LYS A 225 6.93 -9.41 -14.50
N GLU A 226 7.58 -10.54 -14.74
CA GLU A 226 6.92 -11.78 -15.22
C GLU A 226 6.22 -12.55 -14.10
N LEU A 227 6.54 -12.25 -12.83
CA LEU A 227 5.91 -12.83 -11.64
C LEU A 227 4.77 -11.98 -11.09
N THR A 228 4.49 -10.83 -11.71
CA THR A 228 3.50 -9.86 -11.24
C THR A 228 2.34 -9.72 -12.20
N LYS A 229 1.14 -10.01 -11.71
CA LYS A 229 -0.12 -9.65 -12.36
C LYS A 229 -0.67 -8.37 -11.74
N ALA A 230 -0.74 -7.31 -12.56
CA ALA A 230 -1.44 -6.10 -12.18
C ALA A 230 -2.86 -6.13 -12.75
N CYS A 231 -3.85 -5.76 -11.94
CA CYS A 231 -5.24 -5.73 -12.36
C CYS A 231 -6.04 -4.60 -11.71
N ILE A 232 -7.18 -4.28 -12.30
CA ILE A 232 -8.17 -3.35 -11.77
C ILE A 232 -9.43 -4.14 -11.45
N LEU A 233 -9.84 -4.12 -10.20
CA LEU A 233 -11.10 -4.70 -9.75
C LEU A 233 -12.21 -3.69 -10.02
N GLY A 234 -13.09 -4.05 -10.94
CA GLY A 234 -14.30 -3.30 -11.26
C GLY A 234 -15.54 -3.97 -10.68
N ASN A 235 -16.64 -3.20 -10.61
CA ASN A 235 -17.96 -3.72 -10.36
C ASN A 235 -18.89 -3.28 -11.49
N LYS A 236 -19.38 -4.23 -12.27
CA LYS A 236 -20.29 -3.99 -13.38
C LYS A 236 -21.62 -4.67 -13.09
N ASN A 237 -22.66 -3.86 -12.89
CA ASN A 237 -24.04 -4.32 -12.62
C ASN A 237 -24.13 -5.29 -11.43
N GLY A 238 -23.29 -5.11 -10.42
CA GLY A 238 -23.25 -5.99 -9.27
C GLY A 238 -22.43 -7.25 -9.48
N ASN A 239 -21.60 -7.38 -10.52
CA ASN A 239 -20.62 -8.46 -10.63
C ASN A 239 -19.20 -7.89 -10.61
N LEU A 240 -18.32 -8.54 -9.84
CA LEU A 240 -16.90 -8.20 -9.83
C LEU A 240 -16.22 -8.70 -11.11
N GLU A 241 -15.27 -7.90 -11.59
CA GLU A 241 -14.44 -8.24 -12.76
C GLU A 241 -13.00 -7.78 -12.54
N LEU A 242 -12.03 -8.59 -12.98
CA LEU A 242 -10.61 -8.25 -12.99
C LEU A 242 -10.22 -7.81 -14.41
N LYS A 243 -9.83 -6.54 -14.56
CA LYS A 243 -9.39 -5.95 -15.83
C LYS A 243 -7.88 -5.75 -15.86
N SER A 244 -7.29 -5.79 -17.05
CA SER A 244 -5.91 -5.33 -17.24
C SER A 244 -5.83 -3.80 -17.11
N PRO A 245 -4.81 -3.24 -16.44
CA PRO A 245 -4.56 -1.80 -16.40
C PRO A 245 -4.29 -1.19 -17.78
N SER A 246 -3.80 -1.99 -18.74
CA SER A 246 -3.38 -1.52 -20.07
C SER A 246 -4.49 -1.58 -21.13
N GLY A 247 -5.56 -2.32 -20.88
CA GLY A 247 -6.52 -2.70 -21.93
C GLY A 247 -7.82 -1.92 -21.94
N ASP A 248 -8.33 -1.47 -20.78
CA ASP A 248 -9.76 -1.14 -20.68
C ASP A 248 -10.18 -0.24 -19.51
N VAL A 249 -9.31 0.62 -18.97
CA VAL A 249 -9.70 1.44 -17.79
C VAL A 249 -9.49 2.94 -18.01
N PHE A 250 -10.36 3.51 -18.85
CA PHE A 250 -10.58 4.96 -18.97
C PHE A 250 -10.75 5.64 -17.60
N LEU A 251 -11.45 4.99 -16.66
CA LEU A 251 -11.72 5.52 -15.32
C LEU A 251 -10.46 5.69 -14.46
N TYR A 252 -9.48 4.79 -14.57
CA TYR A 252 -8.25 4.86 -13.78
C TYR A 252 -7.39 6.04 -14.25
N HIS A 253 -7.27 6.22 -15.57
CA HIS A 253 -6.54 7.36 -16.13
C HIS A 253 -7.20 8.70 -15.80
N LEU A 254 -8.53 8.77 -15.84
CA LEU A 254 -9.26 9.97 -15.44
C LEU A 254 -9.05 10.26 -13.95
N HIS A 255 -9.09 9.22 -13.11
CA HIS A 255 -8.85 9.36 -11.69
C HIS A 255 -7.42 9.84 -11.37
N LEU A 256 -6.39 9.35 -12.08
CA LEU A 256 -5.02 9.89 -11.98
C LEU A 256 -5.01 11.40 -12.19
N ILE A 257 -5.63 11.87 -13.27
CA ILE A 257 -5.64 13.29 -13.63
C ILE A 257 -6.43 14.10 -12.59
N GLN A 258 -7.57 13.59 -12.11
CA GLN A 258 -8.34 14.21 -11.04
C GLN A 258 -7.52 14.37 -9.76
N THR A 259 -6.85 13.30 -9.30
CA THR A 259 -5.98 13.33 -8.12
C THR A 259 -4.87 14.38 -8.26
N LEU A 260 -4.23 14.47 -9.43
CA LEU A 260 -3.21 15.49 -9.69
C LEU A 260 -3.79 16.91 -9.68
N ALA A 261 -5.00 17.12 -10.21
CA ALA A 261 -5.66 18.42 -10.24
C ALA A 261 -6.16 18.88 -8.86
N GLU A 262 -6.55 17.95 -7.99
CA GLU A 262 -6.86 18.23 -6.59
C GLU A 262 -5.60 18.58 -5.82
N ALA A 263 -4.56 17.75 -5.94
CA ALA A 263 -3.26 17.98 -5.31
C ALA A 263 -2.62 19.32 -5.67
N GLN A 264 -2.78 19.77 -6.92
CA GLN A 264 -2.30 21.08 -7.39
C GLN A 264 -2.96 22.26 -6.65
N LYS A 265 -4.20 22.10 -6.16
CA LYS A 265 -4.93 23.13 -5.39
C LYS A 265 -4.63 23.06 -3.89
N GLU A 266 -4.12 21.93 -3.44
CA GLU A 266 -3.83 21.65 -2.04
C GLU A 266 -2.32 21.57 -1.83
N GLN A 267 -1.79 20.41 -1.43
CA GLN A 267 -0.38 20.18 -1.15
C GLN A 267 0.20 19.16 -2.11
N LEU A 268 1.35 19.49 -2.72
CA LEU A 268 2.08 18.58 -3.57
C LEU A 268 3.07 17.72 -2.77
N PHE A 269 2.95 16.41 -2.93
CA PHE A 269 3.87 15.40 -2.41
C PHE A 269 4.61 14.72 -3.55
N LYS A 270 5.82 14.22 -3.30
CA LYS A 270 6.71 13.67 -4.32
C LYS A 270 6.11 12.48 -5.09
N PHE A 271 5.17 11.75 -4.51
CA PHE A 271 4.48 10.67 -5.22
C PHE A 271 3.58 11.18 -6.35
N HIS A 272 3.14 12.45 -6.32
CA HIS A 272 2.42 13.05 -7.44
C HIS A 272 3.29 13.13 -8.70
N ILE A 273 4.62 13.17 -8.59
CA ILE A 273 5.50 13.07 -9.78
C ILE A 273 5.42 11.68 -10.40
N VAL A 274 5.32 10.63 -9.57
CA VAL A 274 5.11 9.25 -10.04
C VAL A 274 3.78 9.15 -10.79
N LEU A 275 2.72 9.78 -10.27
CA LEU A 275 1.42 9.85 -10.93
C LEU A 275 1.49 10.63 -12.26
N LEU A 276 2.12 11.80 -12.26
CA LEU A 276 2.30 12.63 -13.46
C LEU A 276 3.06 11.88 -14.55
N ARG A 277 4.15 11.20 -14.20
CA ARG A 277 4.89 10.33 -15.13
C ARG A 277 4.00 9.22 -15.67
N GLN A 278 3.15 8.62 -14.83
CA GLN A 278 2.21 7.59 -15.27
C GLN A 278 1.17 8.15 -16.25
N VAL A 279 0.66 9.37 -16.05
CA VAL A 279 -0.21 10.05 -17.01
C VAL A 279 0.49 10.27 -18.34
N LEU A 280 1.74 10.77 -18.34
CA LEU A 280 2.52 10.97 -19.56
C LEU A 280 2.73 9.67 -20.34
N GLU A 281 3.03 8.57 -19.66
CA GLU A 281 3.16 7.25 -20.28
C GLU A 281 1.84 6.75 -20.90
N ASN A 282 0.73 6.95 -20.20
CA ASN A 282 -0.59 6.55 -20.70
C ASN A 282 -0.97 7.33 -21.96
N ILE A 283 -0.73 8.64 -21.96
CA ILE A 283 -0.95 9.50 -23.13
C ILE A 283 -0.01 9.09 -24.26
N ALA A 284 1.27 8.84 -23.98
CA ALA A 284 2.22 8.40 -25.00
C ALA A 284 1.74 7.11 -25.69
N SER A 285 1.32 6.12 -24.88
CA SER A 285 0.78 4.86 -25.38
C SER A 285 -0.47 5.07 -26.23
N PHE A 286 -1.38 5.95 -25.82
CA PHE A 286 -2.59 6.30 -26.59
C PHE A 286 -2.24 6.94 -27.94
N LEU A 287 -1.19 7.76 -27.98
CA LEU A 287 -0.67 8.39 -29.21
C LEU A 287 0.23 7.45 -30.05
N GLY A 288 0.38 6.18 -29.66
CA GLY A 288 1.21 5.21 -30.38
C GLY A 288 2.71 5.36 -30.15
N SER A 289 3.14 6.05 -29.09
CA SER A 289 4.54 6.23 -28.70
C SER A 289 4.88 5.46 -27.43
N ALA A 290 6.03 4.79 -27.43
CA ALA A 290 6.55 4.11 -26.22
C ALA A 290 7.29 5.07 -25.26
N ARG A 291 7.50 6.34 -25.64
CA ARG A 291 8.36 7.29 -24.91
C ARG A 291 7.53 8.40 -24.27
N PRO A 292 7.47 8.52 -22.93
CA PRO A 292 6.76 9.62 -22.27
C PRO A 292 7.31 11.01 -22.66
N GLY A 293 8.60 11.12 -22.97
CA GLY A 293 9.21 12.37 -23.47
C GLY A 293 8.61 12.88 -24.79
N PHE A 294 7.99 12.02 -25.60
CA PHE A 294 7.23 12.45 -26.79
C PHE A 294 6.06 13.36 -26.42
N VAL A 295 5.37 13.07 -25.31
CA VAL A 295 4.25 13.88 -24.82
C VAL A 295 4.73 15.24 -24.36
N LEU A 296 5.92 15.31 -23.72
CA LEU A 296 6.53 16.59 -23.32
C LEU A 296 6.77 17.50 -24.54
N SER A 297 7.22 16.95 -25.66
CA SER A 297 7.36 17.69 -26.91
C SER A 297 6.01 18.17 -27.45
N GLU A 298 5.00 17.32 -27.43
CA GLU A 298 3.65 17.64 -27.92
C GLU A 298 2.95 18.75 -27.13
N ILE A 299 3.16 18.79 -25.81
CA ILE A 299 2.60 19.84 -24.94
C ILE A 299 3.47 21.11 -24.91
N GLY A 300 4.59 21.13 -25.65
CA GLY A 300 5.46 22.29 -25.79
C GLY A 300 6.30 22.60 -24.54
N VAL A 301 6.77 21.58 -23.82
CA VAL A 301 7.74 21.74 -22.72
C VAL A 301 9.14 22.01 -23.28
N ASP A 302 9.81 23.03 -22.75
CA ASP A 302 11.19 23.36 -23.10
C ASP A 302 12.16 22.34 -22.49
N ASP A 303 13.27 22.05 -23.18
CA ASP A 303 14.31 21.11 -22.75
C ASP A 303 13.73 19.75 -22.26
N THR A 304 12.95 19.11 -23.15
CA THR A 304 12.25 17.85 -22.86
C THR A 304 13.16 16.73 -22.33
N ALA A 305 14.43 16.69 -22.72
CA ALA A 305 15.40 15.72 -22.22
C ALA A 305 15.67 15.97 -20.72
N LYS A 306 16.01 17.20 -20.34
CA LYS A 306 16.24 17.56 -18.94
C LYS A 306 15.01 17.33 -18.07
N VAL A 307 13.83 17.74 -18.54
CA VAL A 307 12.57 17.52 -17.80
C VAL A 307 12.29 16.03 -17.61
N MET A 308 12.49 15.22 -18.65
CA MET A 308 12.31 13.77 -18.54
C MET A 308 13.32 13.14 -17.56
N ASP A 309 14.58 13.58 -17.57
CA ASP A 309 15.60 13.09 -16.64
C ASP A 309 15.26 13.46 -15.19
N MET A 310 14.76 14.67 -14.95
CA MET A 310 14.27 15.09 -13.63
C MET A 310 13.07 14.24 -13.18
N LEU A 311 12.07 14.06 -14.04
CA LEU A 311 10.89 13.22 -13.73
C LEU A 311 11.26 11.76 -13.46
N ASN A 312 12.19 11.19 -14.24
CA ASN A 312 12.70 9.84 -14.01
C ASN A 312 13.44 9.75 -12.69
N SER A 313 14.36 10.67 -12.41
CA SER A 313 15.10 10.71 -11.15
C SER A 313 14.13 10.72 -9.97
N LEU A 314 13.17 11.66 -9.97
CA LEU A 314 12.21 11.82 -8.88
C LEU A 314 11.22 10.65 -8.75
N SER A 315 10.92 9.93 -9.83
CA SER A 315 10.03 8.76 -9.80
C SER A 315 10.71 7.47 -9.34
N HIS A 316 12.05 7.44 -9.30
CA HIS A 316 12.83 6.24 -9.02
C HIS A 316 13.65 6.31 -7.71
N LYS A 317 13.54 7.42 -6.95
CA LYS A 317 14.15 7.53 -5.62
C LYS A 317 13.49 6.58 -4.61
N ASN A 318 14.28 6.07 -3.67
CA ASN A 318 13.83 5.16 -2.62
C ASN A 318 13.05 5.91 -1.53
N ALA A 319 12.20 5.22 -0.78
CA ALA A 319 11.47 5.80 0.35
C ALA A 319 12.35 6.49 1.40
N TYR A 320 13.55 5.98 1.65
CA TYR A 320 14.52 6.60 2.57
C TYR A 320 14.92 8.03 2.19
N GLN A 321 14.85 8.42 0.91
CA GLN A 321 15.10 9.79 0.46
C GLN A 321 13.87 10.70 0.60
N PHE A 322 12.70 10.12 0.88
CA PHE A 322 11.42 10.82 1.03
C PHE A 322 11.03 11.08 2.50
N GLN A 323 12.01 11.14 3.42
CA GLN A 323 11.78 11.59 4.81
C GLN A 323 11.03 12.94 4.89
N ILE A 324 11.19 13.79 3.88
CA ILE A 324 10.29 14.89 3.57
C ILE A 324 9.57 14.54 2.27
N ASN A 325 8.31 14.13 2.38
CA ASN A 325 7.50 13.76 1.21
C ASN A 325 6.93 15.00 0.49
N VAL A 326 6.92 16.17 1.12
CA VAL A 326 6.53 17.43 0.49
C VAL A 326 7.53 17.81 -0.60
N MET A 327 7.03 18.29 -1.75
CA MET A 327 7.87 18.75 -2.85
C MET A 327 8.63 20.04 -2.48
N SER A 328 9.84 20.21 -3.04
CA SER A 328 10.52 21.52 -3.00
C SER A 328 9.90 22.50 -4.01
N GLU A 329 10.18 23.80 -3.86
CA GLU A 329 9.70 24.83 -4.82
C GLU A 329 10.07 24.52 -6.28
N ASP A 330 11.27 23.98 -6.52
CA ASP A 330 11.72 23.57 -7.85
C ASP A 330 10.92 22.37 -8.38
N GLU A 331 10.62 21.39 -7.53
CA GLU A 331 9.83 20.21 -7.87
C GLU A 331 8.37 20.60 -8.16
N GLU A 332 7.78 21.49 -7.37
CA GLU A 332 6.43 22.03 -7.59
C GLU A 332 6.36 22.84 -8.89
N THR A 333 7.37 23.68 -9.16
CA THR A 333 7.44 24.45 -10.41
C THR A 333 7.49 23.52 -11.62
N LEU A 334 8.32 22.49 -11.58
CA LEU A 334 8.41 21.48 -12.64
C LEU A 334 7.06 20.78 -12.85
N PHE A 335 6.44 20.33 -11.75
CA PHE A 335 5.16 19.64 -11.77
C PHE A 335 4.08 20.52 -12.44
N ASN A 336 3.93 21.77 -11.98
CA ASN A 336 2.93 22.70 -12.47
C ASN A 336 3.10 23.02 -13.95
N VAL A 337 4.34 23.31 -14.39
CA VAL A 337 4.64 23.58 -15.81
C VAL A 337 4.23 22.43 -16.71
N VAL A 338 4.55 21.20 -16.33
CA VAL A 338 4.21 20.01 -17.13
C VAL A 338 2.71 19.75 -17.11
N PHE A 339 2.09 19.81 -15.93
CA PHE A 339 0.67 19.47 -15.75
C PHE A 339 -0.26 20.50 -16.40
N ASP A 340 0.03 21.80 -16.27
CA ASP A 340 -0.77 22.87 -16.88
C ASP A 340 -0.74 22.79 -18.41
N LYS A 341 0.46 22.57 -18.99
CA LYS A 341 0.62 22.37 -20.44
C LYS A 341 -0.14 21.14 -20.94
N LEU A 342 -0.16 20.08 -20.13
CA LEU A 342 -0.91 18.86 -20.43
C LEU A 342 -2.43 19.10 -20.42
N LEU A 343 -2.96 19.79 -19.40
CA LEU A 343 -4.37 20.16 -19.32
C LEU A 343 -4.78 21.07 -20.48
N ALA A 344 -3.95 22.07 -20.81
CA ALA A 344 -4.22 23.01 -21.89
C ALA A 344 -4.22 22.35 -23.29
N LYS A 345 -3.31 21.41 -23.55
CA LYS A 345 -3.21 20.73 -24.85
C LYS A 345 -4.39 19.78 -25.09
N TYR A 346 -4.72 18.95 -24.10
CA TYR A 346 -5.68 17.85 -24.28
C TYR A 346 -7.10 18.16 -23.79
N ASN A 347 -7.30 19.33 -23.15
CA ASN A 347 -8.62 19.80 -22.68
C ASN A 347 -9.38 18.76 -21.85
N PHE A 348 -8.68 18.09 -20.93
CA PHE A 348 -9.30 17.11 -20.03
C PHE A 348 -10.45 17.77 -19.26
N LYS A 349 -11.63 17.13 -19.29
CA LYS A 349 -12.78 17.48 -18.47
C LYS A 349 -13.03 16.32 -17.54
N PHE A 350 -13.07 16.59 -16.24
CA PHE A 350 -13.25 15.60 -15.19
C PHE A 350 -14.37 15.99 -14.25
#